data_AF-A0A5B6THJ8-F1
#
_entry.id   AF-A0A5B6THJ8-F1
#
_cell.length_a   1.000
_cell.length_b   1.000
_cell.length_c   1.000
_cell.angle_alpha   90.00
_cell.angle_beta   90.00
_cell.angle_gamma   90.00
#
_symmetry.space_group_name_H-M   'P 1'
#
loop_
_entity.id
_entity.type
_entity.pdbx_description
1 polymer ?
#
loop_
_entity_poly.entity_id
_entity_poly.type
_entity_poly.pdbx_seq_one_letter_code
_entity_poly.pdbx_strand_id
1 'polypeptide(L)'
;MKLTDINNYLEEHSNRFKLANIAEENCKRLLEERTRDSQSEWNDYRFPNLVFRLIEQVLVFNHILRSTPQIRTRIGIYIKDPDKIHFMDLEQVGYYQLDSIEDGEIIDDWLVFEK
;
A
#
# COMPACT_ATOMS: atom_id res chain seq x y z
N MET A 1 13.53 -1.78 -24.93
CA MET A 1 12.98 -2.35 -23.69
C MET A 1 11.60 -2.90 -24.00
N LYS A 2 11.33 -4.16 -23.68
CA LYS A 2 10.02 -4.79 -23.81
C LYS A 2 9.25 -4.59 -22.51
N LEU A 3 7.91 -4.63 -22.57
CA LEU A 3 7.08 -4.58 -21.36
C LEU A 3 7.40 -5.71 -20.37
N THR A 4 7.78 -6.88 -20.89
CA THR A 4 8.24 -8.01 -20.07
C THR A 4 9.48 -7.66 -19.24
N ASP A 5 10.41 -6.88 -19.79
CA ASP A 5 11.63 -6.47 -19.07
C ASP A 5 11.27 -5.56 -17.88
N ILE A 6 10.28 -4.68 -18.06
CA ILE A 6 9.78 -3.77 -17.00
C ILE A 6 9.09 -4.56 -15.90
N ASN A 7 8.23 -5.53 -16.27
CA ASN A 7 7.52 -6.36 -15.30
C ASN A 7 8.50 -7.22 -14.49
N ASN A 8 9.47 -7.85 -15.16
CA ASN A 8 10.49 -8.65 -14.48
C ASN A 8 11.32 -7.77 -13.54
N TYR A 9 11.72 -6.57 -13.97
CA TYR A 9 12.41 -5.63 -13.10
C TYR A 9 11.58 -5.31 -11.85
N LEU A 10 10.30 -4.95 -12.02
CA LEU A 10 9.42 -4.63 -10.91
C LEU A 10 9.26 -5.81 -9.93
N GLU A 11 9.04 -7.02 -10.45
CA GLU A 11 8.87 -8.23 -9.65
C GLU A 11 10.14 -8.59 -8.89
N GLU A 12 11.28 -8.70 -9.59
CA GLU A 12 12.56 -9.05 -8.99
C GLU A 12 12.98 -8.01 -7.94
N HIS A 13 12.83 -6.74 -8.26
CA HIS A 13 13.19 -5.65 -7.36
C HIS A 13 12.28 -5.63 -6.13
N SER A 14 10.97 -5.69 -6.31
CA SER A 14 10.00 -5.72 -5.20
C SER A 14 10.24 -6.90 -4.27
N ASN A 15 10.57 -8.07 -4.81
CA ASN A 15 10.87 -9.27 -4.04
C ASN A 15 12.21 -9.16 -3.31
N ARG A 16 13.25 -8.65 -3.99
CA ARG A 16 14.59 -8.45 -3.41
C ARG A 16 14.53 -7.55 -2.17
N PHE A 17 13.78 -6.45 -2.24
CA PHE A 17 13.65 -5.49 -1.14
C PHE A 17 12.44 -5.74 -0.25
N LYS A 18 11.65 -6.78 -0.52
CA LYS A 18 10.46 -7.18 0.25
C LYS A 18 9.45 -6.03 0.43
N LEU A 19 9.27 -5.21 -0.60
CA LEU A 19 8.49 -3.98 -0.53
C LEU A 19 7.04 -4.20 -0.07
N ALA A 20 6.41 -5.30 -0.50
CA ALA A 20 5.05 -5.66 -0.06
C ALA A 20 4.97 -5.91 1.46
N ASN A 21 5.95 -6.63 2.02
CA ASN A 21 5.98 -6.92 3.45
C ASN A 21 6.24 -5.65 4.26
N ILE A 22 7.20 -4.84 3.82
CA ILE A 22 7.51 -3.54 4.45
C ILE A 22 6.28 -2.64 4.42
N ALA A 23 5.58 -2.57 3.28
CA ALA A 23 4.39 -1.76 3.15
C ALA A 23 3.26 -2.24 4.08
N GLU A 24 3.05 -3.56 4.19
CA GLU A 24 2.05 -4.11 5.09
C GLU A 24 2.40 -3.86 6.57
N GLU A 25 3.67 -4.01 6.96
CA GLU A 25 4.14 -3.73 8.32
C GLU A 25 3.99 -2.25 8.69
N ASN A 26 4.41 -1.35 7.80
CA ASN A 26 4.26 0.09 8.01
C ASN A 26 2.79 0.52 8.05
N CYS A 27 1.95 -0.03 7.17
CA CYS A 27 0.51 0.19 7.16
C CYS A 27 -0.10 -0.14 8.53
N LYS A 28 0.19 -1.33 9.07
CA LYS A 28 -0.31 -1.76 10.38
C LYS A 28 0.17 -0.84 11.50
N ARG A 29 1.47 -0.51 11.51
CA ARG A 29 2.06 0.40 12.50
C ARG A 29 1.39 1.78 12.49
N LEU A 30 1.24 2.39 11.32
CA LEU A 30 0.61 3.72 11.20
C LEU A 30 -0.87 3.70 11.58
N LEU A 31 -1.60 2.64 11.24
CA LEU A 31 -2.98 2.46 11.69
C LEU A 31 -3.08 2.39 13.22
N GLU A 32 -2.19 1.64 13.87
CA GLU A 32 -2.12 1.57 15.34
C GLU A 32 -1.80 2.93 15.96
N GLU A 33 -0.93 3.73 15.34
CA GLU A 33 -0.63 5.09 15.80
C GLU A 33 -1.84 6.01 15.62
N ARG A 34 -2.50 5.98 14.45
CA ARG A 34 -3.68 6.80 14.15
C ARG A 34 -4.89 6.47 15.01
N THR A 35 -5.09 5.20 15.37
CA THR A 35 -6.22 4.78 16.23
C THR A 35 -6.04 5.12 17.72
N ARG A 36 -4.88 5.65 18.11
CA ARG A 36 -4.64 6.24 19.44
C ARG A 36 -5.04 7.72 19.50
N ASP A 37 -5.16 8.37 18.35
CA ASP A 37 -5.64 9.74 18.25
C ASP A 37 -7.17 9.76 18.23
N SER A 38 -7.79 10.34 19.24
CA SER A 38 -9.26 10.40 19.36
C SER A 38 -9.94 11.20 18.25
N GLN A 39 -9.19 11.98 17.47
CA GLN A 39 -9.72 12.74 16.32
C GLN A 39 -9.54 12.02 14.97
N SER A 40 -8.96 10.83 14.96
CA SER A 40 -8.69 10.07 13.73
C SER A 40 -9.96 9.47 13.12
N GLU A 41 -10.07 9.58 11.79
CA GLU A 41 -11.08 8.91 10.96
C GLU A 41 -10.96 7.37 11.04
N TRP A 42 -9.81 6.85 11.46
CA TRP A 42 -9.54 5.42 11.57
C TRP A 42 -10.08 4.79 12.86
N ASN A 43 -10.66 5.55 13.78
CA ASN A 43 -10.95 5.08 15.15
C ASN A 43 -11.91 3.89 15.23
N ASP A 44 -12.80 3.75 14.24
CA ASP A 44 -13.75 2.65 14.12
C ASP A 44 -13.14 1.38 13.50
N TYR A 45 -11.91 1.47 12.99
CA TYR A 45 -11.25 0.45 12.20
C TYR A 45 -10.06 -0.13 12.96
N ARG A 46 -10.34 -1.14 13.81
CA ARG A 46 -9.34 -1.76 14.70
C ARG A 46 -9.09 -3.22 14.35
N PHE A 47 -7.88 -3.68 14.66
CA PHE A 47 -7.54 -5.10 14.67
C PHE A 47 -8.44 -5.89 15.65
N PRO A 48 -8.76 -7.17 15.35
CA PRO A 48 -8.31 -7.97 14.20
C PRO A 48 -9.25 -7.92 12.99
N ASN A 49 -10.21 -6.98 12.94
CA ASN A 49 -11.29 -6.99 11.95
C ASN A 49 -10.89 -6.45 10.57
N LEU A 50 -9.66 -5.94 10.45
CA LEU A 50 -9.08 -5.43 9.22
C LEU A 50 -8.44 -6.55 8.39
N VAL A 51 -8.65 -6.49 7.09
CA VAL A 51 -8.00 -7.34 6.09
C VAL A 51 -7.08 -6.48 5.24
N PHE A 52 -5.82 -6.90 5.13
CA PHE A 52 -4.79 -6.23 4.32
C PHE A 52 -4.53 -7.04 3.06
N ARG A 53 -4.42 -6.35 1.92
CA ARG A 53 -4.11 -6.97 0.63
C ARG A 53 -3.16 -6.09 -0.16
N LEU A 54 -2.14 -6.69 -0.75
CA LEU A 54 -1.38 -6.04 -1.82
C LEU A 54 -2.34 -5.87 -3.02
N ILE A 55 -2.61 -4.63 -3.40
CA ILE A 55 -3.54 -4.32 -4.50
C ILE A 55 -2.82 -3.81 -5.75
N GLU A 56 -1.64 -3.23 -5.58
CA GLU A 56 -0.90 -2.64 -6.68
C GLU A 56 0.60 -2.62 -6.37
N GLN A 57 1.41 -3.00 -7.36
CA GLN A 57 2.80 -2.58 -7.47
C GLN A 57 3.02 -2.03 -8.87
N VAL A 58 3.54 -0.81 -8.97
CA VAL A 58 3.74 -0.14 -10.26
C VAL A 58 5.02 0.67 -10.28
N LEU A 59 5.62 0.75 -11.46
CA LEU A 59 6.75 1.64 -11.73
C LEU A 59 6.21 3.00 -12.19
N VAL A 60 6.48 4.04 -11.41
CA VAL A 60 5.99 5.41 -11.64
C VAL A 60 7.11 6.27 -12.20
N PHE A 61 6.91 6.76 -13.41
CA PHE A 61 7.81 7.74 -14.05
C PHE A 61 7.27 9.15 -13.83
N ASN A 62 7.75 9.83 -12.79
CA ASN A 62 7.41 11.22 -12.51
C ASN A 62 8.64 12.12 -12.68
N HIS A 63 8.79 12.67 -13.89
CA HIS A 63 9.94 13.47 -14.29
C HIS A 63 10.00 14.87 -13.67
N ILE A 64 8.94 15.30 -12.97
CA ILE A 64 8.93 16.60 -12.28
C ILE A 64 9.70 16.49 -10.96
N LEU A 65 9.53 15.37 -10.25
CA LEU A 65 10.09 15.19 -8.92
C LEU A 65 11.42 14.44 -8.93
N ARG A 66 11.63 13.53 -9.89
CA ARG A 66 12.83 12.66 -9.94
C ARG A 66 13.27 12.35 -11.37
N SER A 67 14.57 12.16 -11.56
CA SER A 67 15.16 11.72 -12.82
C SER A 67 15.02 10.21 -13.05
N THR A 68 14.83 9.44 -11.97
CA THR A 68 14.64 7.99 -12.00
C THR A 68 13.20 7.62 -11.60
N PRO A 69 12.66 6.50 -12.12
CA PRO A 69 11.35 6.02 -11.70
C PRO A 69 11.38 5.54 -10.24
N GLN A 70 10.23 5.60 -9.59
CA GLN A 70 10.00 5.04 -8.27
C GLN A 70 9.06 3.83 -8.37
N ILE A 71 9.16 2.90 -7.43
CA ILE A 71 8.21 1.81 -7.27
C ILE A 71 7.19 2.22 -6.23
N ARG A 72 5.92 2.19 -6.61
CA ARG A 72 4.79 2.38 -5.73
C ARG A 72 4.22 1.02 -5.35
N THR A 73 4.10 0.77 -4.05
CA THR A 73 3.46 -0.41 -3.49
C THR A 73 2.24 0.02 -2.68
N ARG A 74 1.06 -0.53 -2.98
CA ARG A 74 -0.18 -0.24 -2.25
C ARG A 74 -0.74 -1.45 -1.53
N ILE A 75 -1.05 -1.25 -0.25
CA ILE A 75 -1.80 -2.19 0.57
C ILE A 75 -3.21 -1.63 0.75
N GLY A 76 -4.21 -2.29 0.18
CA GLY A 76 -5.61 -1.98 0.46
C GLY A 76 -6.01 -2.45 1.86
N ILE A 77 -6.85 -1.65 2.51
CA ILE A 77 -7.36 -1.87 3.86
C ILE A 77 -8.86 -2.11 3.75
N TYR A 78 -9.32 -3.26 4.22
CA TYR A 78 -10.68 -3.73 4.05
C TYR A 78 -11.29 -4.18 5.36
N ILE A 79 -12.63 -4.21 5.39
CA ILE A 79 -13.42 -4.97 6.36
C ILE A 79 -14.24 -6.04 5.63
N LYS A 80 -14.72 -7.05 6.37
CA LYS A 80 -15.65 -8.03 5.80
C LYS A 80 -16.97 -7.33 5.45
N ASP A 81 -17.44 -7.55 4.23
CA ASP A 81 -18.73 -7.08 3.77
C ASP A 81 -19.81 -8.11 4.13
N PRO A 82 -20.69 -7.84 5.11
CA PRO A 82 -21.75 -8.77 5.49
C PRO A 82 -22.80 -8.94 4.40
N ASP A 83 -22.99 -7.93 3.55
CA ASP A 83 -24.01 -7.91 2.49
C ASP A 83 -23.49 -8.56 1.19
N LYS A 84 -22.18 -8.84 1.11
CA LYS A 84 -21.50 -9.50 -0.02
C LYS A 84 -21.75 -8.81 -1.36
N ILE A 85 -21.83 -7.48 -1.32
CA ILE A 85 -22.04 -6.63 -2.50
C ILE A 85 -20.70 -6.32 -3.17
N HIS A 86 -19.63 -6.24 -2.38
CA HIS A 86 -18.29 -5.90 -2.83
C HIS A 86 -17.50 -7.14 -3.29
N PHE A 87 -16.51 -6.90 -4.15
CA PHE A 87 -15.62 -7.95 -4.65
C PHE A 87 -14.92 -8.68 -3.49
N MET A 88 -14.88 -10.01 -3.55
CA MET A 88 -14.31 -10.90 -2.52
C MET A 88 -14.97 -10.81 -1.13
N ASP A 89 -16.22 -10.32 -1.02
CA ASP A 89 -16.88 -10.08 0.27
C ASP A 89 -16.09 -9.11 1.17
N LEU A 90 -15.41 -8.13 0.56
CA LEU A 90 -14.56 -7.14 1.23
C LEU A 90 -14.94 -5.71 0.84
N GLU A 91 -15.28 -4.89 1.84
CA GLU A 91 -15.51 -3.46 1.67
C GLU A 91 -14.22 -2.67 1.94
N GLN A 92 -13.83 -1.80 1.02
CA GLN A 92 -12.63 -0.96 1.16
C GLN A 92 -12.87 0.19 2.13
N VAL A 93 -11.94 0.38 3.05
CA VAL A 93 -11.92 1.52 3.99
C VAL A 93 -10.93 2.59 3.52
N GLY A 94 -9.83 2.15 2.91
CA GLY A 94 -8.79 3.01 2.40
C GLY A 94 -7.57 2.20 1.99
N TYR A 95 -6.41 2.83 1.91
CA TYR A 95 -5.17 2.16 1.53
C TYR A 95 -3.96 2.80 2.18
N TYR A 96 -2.87 2.04 2.20
CA TYR A 96 -1.53 2.53 2.46
C TYR A 96 -0.70 2.49 1.18
N GLN A 97 0.08 3.53 0.94
CA GLN A 97 0.98 3.65 -0.20
C GLN A 97 2.40 3.84 0.30
N LEU A 98 3.33 3.03 -0.22
CA LEU A 98 4.76 3.14 -0.02
C LEU A 98 5.41 3.46 -1.37
N ASP A 99 6.15 4.55 -1.45
CA ASP A 99 6.97 4.87 -2.61
C ASP A 99 8.46 4.62 -2.27
N SER A 100 9.15 3.86 -3.11
CA SER A 100 10.58 3.55 -2.97
C SER A 100 11.36 3.75 -4.27
N ILE A 101 12.67 3.90 -4.19
CA ILE A 101 13.55 4.06 -5.37
C ILE A 101 14.37 2.80 -5.67
N GLU A 102 15.25 2.88 -6.67
CA GLU A 102 15.97 1.76 -7.29
C GLU A 102 16.96 1.00 -6.39
N ASP A 103 17.24 1.49 -5.19
CA ASP A 103 18.05 0.81 -4.17
C ASP A 103 17.22 0.29 -2.99
N GLY A 104 15.89 0.40 -3.09
CA GLY A 104 14.94 0.02 -2.04
C GLY A 104 14.75 1.08 -0.95
N GLU A 105 15.39 2.26 -1.04
CA GLU A 105 15.14 3.35 -0.11
C GLU A 105 13.69 3.81 -0.20
N ILE A 106 13.03 3.87 0.96
CA ILE A 106 11.67 4.42 1.11
C ILE A 106 11.79 5.94 1.09
N ILE A 107 11.09 6.56 0.14
CA ILE A 107 11.16 8.00 -0.05
C ILE A 107 9.93 8.72 0.49
N ASP A 108 8.80 8.03 0.55
CA ASP A 108 7.53 8.60 1.03
C ASP A 108 6.53 7.50 1.35
N ASP A 109 5.60 7.80 2.25
CA ASP A 109 4.49 6.92 2.57
C ASP A 109 3.22 7.65 3.04
N TRP A 110 2.06 7.06 2.70
CA TRP A 110 0.77 7.67 2.94
C TRP A 110 -0.24 6.64 3.42
N LEU A 111 -0.90 6.93 4.53
CA LEU A 111 -2.11 6.22 4.96
C LEU A 111 -3.32 7.07 4.57
N VAL A 112 -4.18 6.55 3.70
CA VAL A 112 -5.28 7.28 3.07
C VAL A 112 -6.61 6.64 3.44
N PHE A 113 -7.51 7.45 3.98
CA PHE A 113 -8.90 7.08 4.27
C PHE A 113 -9.78 7.43 3.07
N GLU A 114 -10.68 6.54 2.65
CA GLU A 114 -11.49 6.72 1.43
C GLU A 114 -12.99 6.51 1.63
N LYS A 115 -13.44 6.23 2.85
CA LYS A 115 -14.84 5.92 3.15
C LYS A 115 -15.70 7.17 3.37
#